data_AF-A0A844YI44-F1
#
_entry.id   AF-A0A844YI44-F1
#
_cell.length_a   1.000
_cell.length_b   1.000
_cell.length_c   1.000
_cell.angle_alpha   90.00
_cell.angle_beta   90.00
_cell.angle_gamma   90.00
#
_symmetry.space_group_name_H-M   'P 1'
#
loop_
_entity.id
_entity.type
_entity.pdbx_description
1 polymer ?
#
loop_
_entity_poly.entity_id
_entity_poly.type
_entity_poly.pdbx_seq_one_letter_code
_entity_poly.pdbx_strand_id
1 'polypeptide(L)'
;MSLFLSLLLAQAALTATTPQRIPVDEMLEIPPSEEVAEEIVVIGRELEKWKGGVYKQDGELRCRIKTSSGDEDVDAIRCGAMLRCFAPEVETMDRIAAMDIPRKERSEMMQAHAESLKPCLDAAHQAGMRFLAERRVGAK
;
A
#
# COMPACT_ATOMS: atom_id res chain seq x y z
N MET A 1 68.72 2.60 41.49
CA MET A 1 67.31 2.71 41.93
C MET A 1 66.55 3.30 40.74
N SER A 2 66.04 2.47 39.83
CA SER A 2 64.73 1.81 39.93
C SER A 2 63.62 2.84 39.65
N LEU A 3 62.70 2.72 38.70
CA LEU A 3 62.27 1.62 37.83
C LEU A 3 61.45 2.23 36.67
N PHE A 4 61.54 1.59 35.52
CA PHE A 4 60.64 1.66 34.37
C PHE A 4 59.17 1.56 34.79
N LEU A 5 58.25 2.26 34.11
CA LEU A 5 56.99 1.64 33.70
C LEU A 5 56.28 2.45 32.59
N SER A 6 56.51 1.99 31.37
CA SER A 6 55.77 2.34 30.16
C SER A 6 54.31 1.93 30.31
N LEU A 7 53.39 2.88 30.28
CA LEU A 7 51.96 2.58 30.18
C LEU A 7 51.56 2.68 28.70
N LEU A 8 51.72 1.56 27.99
CA LEU A 8 51.13 1.35 26.67
C LEU A 8 49.60 1.35 26.82
N LEU A 9 48.95 2.39 26.30
CA LEU A 9 47.51 2.39 26.05
C LEU A 9 47.23 1.52 24.81
N ALA A 10 46.93 0.25 25.04
CA ALA A 10 46.36 -0.63 24.02
C ALA A 10 44.89 -0.24 23.80
N GLN A 11 44.61 0.56 22.76
CA GLN A 11 43.26 0.80 22.29
C GLN A 11 42.82 -0.41 21.45
N ALA A 12 42.02 -1.29 22.06
CA ALA A 12 41.28 -2.32 21.32
C ALA A 12 40.13 -1.63 20.57
N ALA A 13 40.27 -1.44 19.26
CA ALA A 13 39.19 -1.01 18.40
C ALA A 13 38.20 -2.17 18.25
N LEU A 14 37.06 -2.11 18.96
CA LEU A 14 35.92 -2.96 18.66
C LEU A 14 35.35 -2.53 17.30
N THR A 15 35.66 -3.30 16.26
CA THR A 15 34.93 -3.21 14.99
C THR A 15 33.53 -3.77 15.21
N ALA A 16 32.56 -2.88 15.40
CA ALA A 16 31.15 -3.23 15.35
C ALA A 16 30.81 -3.69 13.91
N THR A 17 30.61 -4.99 13.72
CA THR A 17 30.03 -5.53 12.50
C THR A 17 28.56 -5.10 12.46
N THR A 18 28.27 -4.00 11.77
CA THR A 18 26.90 -3.60 11.46
C THR A 18 26.29 -4.68 10.57
N PRO A 19 25.16 -5.31 10.93
CA PRO A 19 24.48 -6.25 10.05
C PRO A 19 24.06 -5.50 8.79
N GLN A 20 24.61 -5.94 7.67
CA GLN A 20 24.36 -5.37 6.36
C GLN A 20 22.88 -5.63 6.02
N ARG A 21 22.05 -4.59 6.17
CA ARG A 21 20.66 -4.62 5.68
C ARG A 21 20.75 -4.72 4.16
N ILE A 22 20.35 -5.84 3.60
CA ILE A 22 20.08 -5.93 2.16
C ILE A 22 19.04 -4.84 1.85
N PRO A 23 19.29 -3.94 0.89
CA PRO A 23 18.31 -2.99 0.43
C PRO A 23 17.08 -3.77 -0.04
N VAL A 24 15.95 -3.61 0.65
CA VAL A 24 14.67 -4.26 0.31
C VAL A 24 14.16 -3.89 -1.09
N ASP A 25 14.72 -2.85 -1.70
CA ASP A 25 14.42 -2.44 -3.08
C ASP A 25 14.91 -3.46 -4.13
N GLU A 26 15.94 -4.27 -3.84
CA GLU A 26 16.50 -5.21 -4.83
C GLU A 26 15.67 -6.49 -5.00
N MET A 27 14.76 -6.77 -4.06
CA MET A 27 13.93 -7.98 -4.07
C MET A 27 12.62 -7.83 -4.88
N LEU A 28 12.30 -6.63 -5.36
CA LEU A 28 11.07 -6.34 -6.11
C LEU A 28 11.22 -6.45 -7.64
N GLU A 29 12.45 -6.63 -8.15
CA GLU A 29 12.74 -6.51 -9.58
C GLU A 29 12.65 -7.82 -10.38
N ILE A 30 12.26 -8.95 -9.78
CA ILE A 30 12.05 -10.16 -10.58
C ILE A 30 10.80 -9.94 -11.45
N PRO A 31 10.93 -9.90 -12.79
CA PRO A 31 9.78 -9.74 -13.67
C PRO A 31 8.86 -10.95 -13.50
N PRO A 32 7.54 -10.76 -13.59
CA PRO A 32 6.61 -11.88 -13.53
C PRO A 32 6.90 -12.87 -14.67
N SER A 33 6.60 -14.15 -14.45
CA SER A 33 6.56 -15.11 -15.56
C SER A 33 5.52 -14.69 -16.59
N GLU A 34 5.62 -15.20 -17.81
CA GLU A 34 4.69 -14.89 -18.90
C GLU A 34 3.24 -15.17 -18.48
N GLU A 35 2.97 -16.34 -17.87
CA GLU A 35 1.65 -16.71 -17.37
C GLU A 35 1.12 -15.74 -16.28
N VAL A 36 2.00 -15.26 -15.39
CA VAL A 36 1.62 -14.27 -14.37
C VAL A 36 1.33 -12.92 -15.03
N ALA A 37 2.11 -12.51 -16.02
CA ALA A 37 1.88 -11.27 -16.75
C ALA A 37 0.54 -11.29 -17.50
N GLU A 38 0.20 -12.41 -18.15
CA GLU A 38 -1.10 -12.59 -18.81
C GLU A 38 -2.27 -12.51 -17.82
N GLU A 39 -2.15 -13.18 -16.67
CA GLU A 39 -3.17 -13.16 -15.62
C GLU A 39 -3.36 -11.75 -15.03
N ILE A 40 -2.27 -10.97 -14.85
CA ILE A 40 -2.36 -9.55 -14.46
C ILE A 40 -3.21 -8.76 -15.45
N VAL A 41 -3.06 -8.98 -16.76
CA VAL A 41 -3.87 -8.29 -17.79
C VAL A 41 -5.34 -8.71 -17.72
N VAL A 42 -5.63 -9.98 -17.47
CA VAL A 42 -7.00 -10.48 -17.26
C VAL A 42 -7.63 -9.79 -16.04
N ILE A 43 -6.97 -9.82 -14.89
CA ILE A 43 -7.43 -9.16 -13.67
C ILE A 43 -7.64 -7.65 -13.92
N GLY A 44 -6.71 -7.00 -14.64
CA GLY A 44 -6.82 -5.59 -15.00
C GLY A 44 -8.10 -5.26 -15.77
N ARG A 45 -8.50 -6.10 -16.74
CA ARG A 45 -9.75 -5.91 -17.49
C ARG A 45 -11.00 -6.10 -16.63
N GLU A 46 -10.99 -7.07 -15.71
CA GLU A 46 -12.12 -7.29 -14.79
C GLU A 46 -12.30 -6.11 -13.83
N LEU A 47 -11.18 -5.51 -13.40
CA LEU A 47 -11.19 -4.32 -12.54
C LEU A 47 -11.83 -3.09 -13.18
N GLU A 48 -11.80 -2.94 -14.51
CA GLU A 48 -12.46 -1.82 -15.20
C GLU A 48 -13.99 -1.86 -15.06
N LYS A 49 -14.57 -3.04 -14.84
CA LYS A 49 -16.00 -3.23 -14.63
C LYS A 49 -16.43 -2.82 -13.22
N TRP A 50 -15.51 -2.89 -12.26
CA TRP A 50 -15.78 -2.65 -10.85
C TRP A 50 -16.13 -1.19 -10.57
N LYS A 51 -17.16 -0.98 -9.75
CA LYS A 51 -17.53 0.35 -9.24
C LYS A 51 -17.79 0.26 -7.75
N GLY A 52 -17.23 1.19 -6.99
CA GLY A 52 -17.42 1.24 -5.55
C GLY A 52 -16.72 2.42 -4.92
N GLY A 53 -16.59 2.38 -3.61
CA GLY A 53 -15.91 3.41 -2.83
C GLY A 53 -15.97 3.09 -1.36
N VAL A 54 -15.47 4.01 -0.53
CA VAL A 54 -15.54 3.91 0.92
C VAL A 54 -16.67 4.76 1.48
N TYR A 55 -17.20 4.34 2.62
CA TYR A 55 -18.16 5.11 3.40
C TYR A 55 -17.94 4.84 4.88
N LYS A 56 -18.34 5.79 5.73
CA LYS A 56 -18.27 5.64 7.18
C LYS A 56 -19.57 5.04 7.71
N GLN A 57 -19.45 4.03 8.55
CA GLN A 57 -20.56 3.38 9.25
C GLN A 57 -20.12 3.08 10.68
N ASP A 58 -20.89 3.55 11.66
CA ASP A 58 -20.61 3.33 13.08
C ASP A 58 -19.19 3.74 13.53
N GLY A 59 -18.66 4.81 12.92
CA GLY A 59 -17.30 5.30 13.19
C GLY A 59 -16.21 4.62 12.36
N GLU A 60 -16.51 3.52 11.68
CA GLU A 60 -15.56 2.73 10.90
C GLU A 60 -15.66 3.01 9.40
N LEU A 61 -14.52 2.98 8.72
CA LEU A 61 -14.49 3.04 7.26
C LEU A 61 -14.78 1.66 6.67
N ARG A 62 -15.76 1.58 5.78
CA ARG A 62 -16.17 0.36 5.08
C ARG A 62 -16.12 0.54 3.58
N CYS A 63 -15.81 -0.54 2.86
CA CYS A 63 -15.92 -0.56 1.42
C CYS A 63 -17.37 -0.88 1.00
N ARG A 64 -17.87 -0.20 -0.02
CA ARG A 64 -19.12 -0.53 -0.70
C ARG A 64 -18.85 -0.83 -2.16
N ILE A 65 -19.24 -2.02 -2.59
CA ILE A 65 -19.30 -2.41 -3.99
C ILE A 65 -20.66 -1.99 -4.55
N LYS A 66 -20.66 -1.15 -5.58
CA LYS A 66 -21.86 -0.76 -6.34
C LYS A 66 -22.04 -1.64 -7.58
N THR A 67 -20.94 -2.05 -8.19
CA THR A 67 -20.91 -2.97 -9.34
C THR A 67 -19.71 -3.88 -9.14
N SER A 68 -19.96 -5.19 -9.01
CA SER A 68 -18.92 -6.20 -8.93
C SER A 68 -18.20 -6.33 -10.27
N SER A 69 -16.94 -6.74 -10.24
CA SER A 69 -16.21 -7.19 -11.43
C SER A 69 -16.76 -8.51 -11.99
N GLY A 70 -17.49 -9.28 -11.18
CA GLY A 70 -17.87 -10.66 -11.47
C GLY A 70 -16.90 -11.69 -10.86
N ASP A 71 -15.83 -11.22 -10.23
CA ASP A 71 -14.79 -12.02 -9.59
C ASP A 71 -14.55 -11.52 -8.15
N GLU A 72 -14.88 -12.36 -7.17
CA GLU A 72 -14.86 -11.97 -5.75
C GLU A 72 -13.44 -11.65 -5.25
N ASP A 73 -12.41 -12.31 -5.77
CA ASP A 73 -11.03 -12.02 -5.39
C ASP A 73 -10.60 -10.64 -5.91
N VAL A 74 -11.03 -10.31 -7.13
CA VAL A 74 -10.77 -9.03 -7.77
C VAL A 74 -11.49 -7.89 -7.02
N ASP A 75 -12.73 -8.14 -6.62
CA ASP A 75 -13.51 -7.23 -5.78
C ASP A 75 -12.83 -7.00 -4.42
N ALA A 76 -12.30 -8.06 -3.81
CA ALA A 76 -11.59 -8.00 -2.54
C ALA A 76 -10.29 -7.17 -2.65
N ILE A 77 -9.53 -7.30 -3.74
CA ILE A 77 -8.36 -6.42 -3.99
C ILE A 77 -8.78 -4.96 -4.02
N ARG A 78 -9.89 -4.65 -4.71
CA ARG A 78 -10.34 -3.27 -4.87
C ARG A 78 -10.82 -2.66 -3.56
N CYS A 79 -11.59 -3.42 -2.79
CA CYS A 79 -11.98 -3.00 -1.45
C CYS A 79 -10.80 -2.89 -0.50
N GLY A 80 -9.85 -3.84 -0.54
CA GLY A 80 -8.65 -3.81 0.27
C GLY A 80 -7.78 -2.58 0.00
N ALA A 81 -7.56 -2.24 -1.27
CA ALA A 81 -6.80 -1.04 -1.66
C ALA A 81 -7.49 0.25 -1.20
N MET A 82 -8.81 0.35 -1.40
CA MET A 82 -9.61 1.47 -0.91
C MET A 82 -9.48 1.65 0.60
N LEU A 83 -9.69 0.58 1.38
CA LEU A 83 -9.58 0.67 2.84
C LEU A 83 -8.16 1.00 3.29
N ARG A 84 -7.14 0.39 2.67
CA ARG A 84 -5.73 0.66 2.99
C ARG A 84 -5.37 2.13 2.79
N CYS A 85 -5.83 2.75 1.70
CA CYS A 85 -5.44 4.11 1.35
C CYS A 85 -6.29 5.18 2.04
N PHE A 86 -7.57 4.93 2.29
CA PHE A 86 -8.45 5.91 2.92
C PHE A 86 -8.51 5.80 4.46
N ALA A 87 -8.22 4.64 5.07
CA ALA A 87 -8.29 4.50 6.52
C ALA A 87 -7.36 5.46 7.30
N PRO A 88 -6.12 5.72 6.87
CA PRO A 88 -5.26 6.71 7.53
C PRO A 88 -5.79 8.15 7.41
N GLU A 89 -6.68 8.41 6.47
CA GLU A 89 -7.16 9.75 6.11
C GLU A 89 -8.54 10.08 6.69
N VAL A 90 -9.09 9.20 7.53
CA VAL A 90 -10.43 9.37 8.11
C VAL A 90 -10.59 10.70 8.85
N GLU A 91 -9.57 11.15 9.60
CA GLU A 91 -9.63 12.43 10.30
C GLU A 91 -9.71 13.63 9.35
N THR A 92 -8.98 13.57 8.23
CA THR A 92 -9.03 14.61 7.18
C THR A 92 -10.41 14.64 6.54
N MET A 93 -10.96 13.47 6.20
CA MET A 93 -12.30 13.34 5.64
C MET A 93 -13.38 13.85 6.61
N ASP A 94 -13.28 13.51 7.90
CA ASP A 94 -14.20 13.99 8.93
C ASP A 94 -14.14 15.52 9.08
N ARG A 95 -12.94 16.09 9.01
CA ARG A 95 -12.75 17.55 9.05
C ARG A 95 -13.43 18.24 7.88
N ILE A 96 -13.25 17.74 6.65
CA ILE A 96 -13.95 18.26 5.46
C ILE A 96 -15.46 18.11 5.63
N ALA A 97 -15.92 16.96 6.13
CA ALA A 97 -17.33 16.68 6.36
C ALA A 97 -17.99 17.68 7.34
N ALA A 98 -17.25 18.09 8.37
CA ALA A 98 -17.72 18.97 9.44
C ALA A 98 -17.66 20.47 9.13
N MET A 99 -17.07 20.90 8.01
CA MET A 99 -16.97 22.33 7.66
C MET A 99 -18.33 23.01 7.50
N ASP A 100 -18.46 24.28 7.86
CA ASP A 100 -19.68 25.07 7.60
C ASP A 100 -19.61 25.77 6.24
N ILE A 101 -19.64 24.97 5.16
CA ILE A 101 -19.57 25.42 3.76
C ILE A 101 -20.69 24.79 2.92
N PRO A 102 -21.02 25.34 1.74
CA PRO A 102 -22.00 24.74 0.83
C PRO A 102 -21.66 23.27 0.48
N ARG A 103 -22.69 22.44 0.33
CA ARG A 103 -22.55 21.01 0.00
C ARG A 103 -21.69 20.75 -1.24
N LYS A 104 -21.83 21.59 -2.27
CA LYS A 104 -21.06 21.47 -3.52
C LYS A 104 -19.56 21.62 -3.25
N GLU A 105 -19.17 22.68 -2.54
CA GLU A 105 -17.77 22.96 -2.19
C GLU A 105 -17.18 21.84 -1.33
N ARG A 106 -17.92 21.35 -0.34
CA ARG A 106 -17.52 20.18 0.46
C ARG A 106 -17.26 18.93 -0.38
N SER A 107 -18.13 18.67 -1.36
CA SER A 107 -17.98 17.54 -2.27
C SER A 107 -16.75 17.67 -3.16
N GLU A 108 -16.46 18.88 -3.64
CA GLU A 108 -15.26 19.18 -4.44
C GLU A 108 -13.99 18.99 -3.61
N MET A 109 -13.99 19.42 -2.34
CA MET A 109 -12.87 19.18 -1.42
C MET A 109 -12.65 17.69 -1.12
N MET A 110 -13.74 16.94 -0.88
CA MET A 110 -13.65 15.50 -0.64
C MET A 110 -13.14 14.77 -1.89
N GLN A 111 -13.57 15.18 -3.08
CA GLN A 111 -13.10 14.62 -4.35
C GLN A 111 -11.62 14.96 -4.59
N ALA A 112 -11.20 16.19 -4.36
CA ALA A 112 -9.81 16.60 -4.49
C ALA A 112 -8.90 15.81 -3.53
N HIS A 113 -9.36 15.60 -2.30
CA HIS A 113 -8.65 14.76 -1.34
C HIS A 113 -8.59 13.30 -1.79
N ALA A 114 -9.70 12.71 -2.26
CA ALA A 114 -9.70 11.36 -2.81
C ALA A 114 -8.74 11.21 -4.01
N GLU A 115 -8.69 12.20 -4.90
CA GLU A 115 -7.76 12.21 -6.05
C GLU A 115 -6.31 12.27 -5.60
N SER A 116 -6.01 12.98 -4.50
CA SER A 116 -4.66 13.02 -3.93
C SER A 116 -4.15 11.63 -3.47
N LEU A 117 -5.07 10.69 -3.21
CA LEU A 117 -4.74 9.31 -2.81
C LEU A 117 -4.51 8.38 -4.00
N LYS A 118 -4.67 8.87 -5.24
CA LYS A 118 -4.49 8.07 -6.45
C LYS A 118 -3.15 7.31 -6.49
N PRO A 119 -1.98 7.90 -6.12
CA PRO A 119 -0.73 7.14 -6.10
C PRO A 119 -0.76 5.94 -5.14
N CYS A 120 -1.38 6.07 -3.96
CA CYS A 120 -1.55 4.95 -3.03
C CYS A 120 -2.44 3.86 -3.63
N LEU A 121 -3.58 4.28 -4.21
CA LEU A 121 -4.52 3.35 -4.83
C LEU A 121 -3.87 2.59 -5.98
N ASP A 122 -3.17 3.29 -6.88
CA ASP A 122 -2.50 2.68 -8.03
C ASP A 122 -1.43 1.67 -7.57
N ALA A 123 -0.62 1.99 -6.56
CA ALA A 123 0.37 1.07 -6.00
C ALA A 123 -0.28 -0.15 -5.32
N ALA A 124 -1.31 0.06 -4.48
CA ALA A 124 -2.02 -1.02 -3.81
C ALA A 124 -2.74 -1.93 -4.81
N HIS A 125 -3.29 -1.36 -5.88
CA HIS A 125 -3.89 -2.10 -6.98
C HIS A 125 -2.87 -2.97 -7.70
N GLN A 126 -1.74 -2.40 -8.13
CA GLN A 126 -0.69 -3.17 -8.82
C GLN A 126 -0.18 -4.33 -7.95
N ALA A 127 0.09 -4.08 -6.67
CA ALA A 127 0.50 -5.11 -5.73
C ALA A 127 -0.56 -6.22 -5.58
N GLY A 128 -1.84 -5.84 -5.45
CA GLY A 128 -2.94 -6.80 -5.33
C GLY A 128 -3.13 -7.65 -6.59
N MET A 129 -3.04 -7.04 -7.78
CA MET A 129 -3.12 -7.77 -9.05
C MET A 129 -1.98 -8.78 -9.20
N ARG A 130 -0.73 -8.36 -8.89
CA ARG A 130 0.43 -9.26 -8.93
C ARG A 130 0.25 -10.44 -7.99
N PHE A 131 -0.12 -10.17 -6.73
CA PHE A 131 -0.36 -11.20 -5.73
C PHE A 131 -1.42 -12.22 -6.17
N LEU A 132 -2.55 -11.75 -6.70
CA LEU A 132 -3.62 -12.64 -7.16
C LEU A 132 -3.22 -13.44 -8.40
N ALA A 133 -2.49 -12.82 -9.34
CA ALA A 133 -1.98 -13.50 -10.51
C ALA A 133 -1.02 -14.64 -10.14
N GLU A 134 -0.03 -14.36 -9.28
CA GLU A 134 0.90 -15.38 -8.75
C GLU A 134 0.15 -16.53 -8.07
N ARG A 135 -0.85 -16.21 -7.25
CA ARG A 135 -1.69 -17.22 -6.57
C ARG A 135 -2.47 -18.09 -7.55
N ARG A 136 -3.06 -17.50 -8.60
CA ARG A 136 -3.85 -18.25 -9.59
C ARG A 136 -3.00 -19.13 -10.47
N VAL A 137 -1.85 -18.64 -10.91
CA VAL A 137 -0.90 -19.44 -11.70
C VAL A 137 -0.35 -20.59 -10.85
N GLY A 138 0.07 -20.33 -9.61
CA GLY A 138 0.59 -21.38 -8.73
C GLY A 138 -0.43 -22.40 -8.21
N ALA A 139 -1.73 -22.14 -8.39
CA ALA A 139 -2.82 -23.06 -8.04
C ALA A 139 -3.28 -23.95 -9.22
N LYS A 140 -2.75 -23.73 -10.43
CA LYS A 140 -2.97 -24.57 -11.61
C LYS A 140 -2.02 -25.77 -11.57
#